data_AF-A0AAP5C062-F1
#
_entry.id   AF-A0AAP5C062-F1
#
_cell.length_a   1.000
_cell.length_b   1.000
_cell.length_c   1.000
_cell.angle_alpha   90.00
_cell.angle_beta   90.00
_cell.angle_gamma   90.00
#
_symmetry.space_group_name_H-M   'P 1'
#
loop_
_entity.id
_entity.type
_entity.pdbx_description
1 polymer ?
#
loop_
_entity_poly.entity_id
_entity_poly.type
_entity_poly.pdbx_seq_one_letter_code
_entity_poly.pdbx_strand_id
1 'polypeptide(L)'
;MRSALRSPLAWALTGVLLSSPALAADTTTFNVTLVVTKACTITAAAATNVDFGTAASTTATPTLGQGTVTAQCSALTPYTISLNAGANASTANDVTTRRMKNTNAAVTANNYVGYQLYQDAAHTLVWGATSGTNTQAGIGTGLAVPYIVYGQILNLSTNNPATGNYLDTVTATITY
;
A
#
# COMPACT_ATOMS: atom_id res chain seq x y z
N MET A 1 33.06 97.02 63.47
CA MET A 1 32.09 97.03 62.35
C MET A 1 31.84 95.59 61.93
N ARG A 2 30.58 95.14 62.04
CA ARG A 2 29.89 94.06 61.27
C ARG A 2 30.39 92.61 61.46
N SER A 3 29.65 91.75 62.18
CA SER A 3 28.56 90.86 61.66
C SER A 3 29.13 89.53 61.12
N ALA A 4 28.57 88.32 61.26
CA ALA A 4 27.31 87.81 61.81
C ALA A 4 27.39 86.27 62.01
N LEU A 5 26.51 85.80 62.90
CA LEU A 5 25.96 84.45 63.10
C LEU A 5 25.64 83.68 61.79
N ARG A 6 25.78 82.34 61.76
CA ARG A 6 24.84 81.37 61.14
C ARG A 6 25.29 79.89 61.25
N SER A 7 24.46 79.10 61.91
CA SER A 7 24.29 77.63 61.87
C SER A 7 23.10 77.30 60.91
N PRO A 8 22.64 76.06 60.68
CA PRO A 8 23.24 74.75 60.33
C PRO A 8 22.73 74.29 58.93
N LEU A 9 22.99 73.07 58.45
CA LEU A 9 21.98 72.27 57.71
C LEU A 9 22.47 70.84 57.43
N ALA A 10 21.80 69.85 58.02
CA ALA A 10 21.90 68.45 57.65
C ALA A 10 21.11 68.21 56.36
N TRP A 11 21.72 67.56 55.37
CA TRP A 11 21.04 67.06 54.17
C TRP A 11 20.92 65.54 54.28
N ALA A 12 19.72 65.05 54.62
CA ALA A 12 19.36 63.65 54.49
C ALA A 12 18.89 63.41 53.04
N LEU A 13 19.68 62.68 52.25
CA LEU A 13 19.29 62.22 50.92
C LEU A 13 18.27 61.09 51.07
N THR A 14 16.99 61.37 50.86
CA THR A 14 15.93 60.36 50.69
C THR A 14 15.99 59.81 49.27
N GLY A 15 16.53 58.59 49.10
CA GLY A 15 16.50 57.88 47.83
C GLY A 15 15.09 57.42 47.47
N VAL A 16 14.54 57.93 46.37
CA VAL A 16 13.28 57.45 45.78
C VAL A 16 13.56 56.16 45.02
N LEU A 17 13.08 55.03 45.54
CA LEU A 17 13.06 53.74 44.84
C LEU A 17 11.92 53.77 43.82
N LEU A 18 12.27 53.85 42.54
CA LEU A 18 11.34 53.60 41.43
C LEU A 18 11.07 52.08 41.37
N SER A 19 9.98 51.63 41.99
CA SER A 19 9.49 50.26 41.84
C SER A 19 8.86 50.09 40.46
N SER A 20 9.55 49.38 39.56
CA SER A 20 8.93 48.91 38.31
C SER A 20 7.85 47.87 38.63
N PRO A 21 6.68 47.88 37.96
CA PRO A 21 5.68 46.84 38.17
C PRO A 21 6.23 45.50 37.67
N ALA A 22 6.37 44.53 38.58
CA ALA A 22 6.68 43.16 38.21
C ALA A 22 5.41 42.50 37.65
N LEU A 23 5.42 42.13 36.37
CA LEU A 23 4.39 41.28 35.78
C LEU A 23 4.51 39.88 36.40
N ALA A 24 3.59 39.52 37.29
CA ALA A 24 3.48 38.17 37.83
C ALA A 24 2.77 37.28 36.79
N ALA A 25 3.47 36.26 36.30
CA ALA A 25 2.92 35.24 35.43
C ALA A 25 2.86 33.90 36.18
N ASP A 26 1.69 33.25 36.19
CA ASP A 26 1.47 31.92 36.72
C ASP A 26 1.13 30.99 35.55
N THR A 27 1.87 29.88 35.41
CA THR A 27 1.81 29.03 34.21
C THR A 27 1.76 27.56 34.58
N THR A 28 1.07 26.78 33.75
CA THR A 28 0.98 25.33 33.86
C THR A 28 1.13 24.69 32.49
N THR A 29 1.43 23.39 32.45
CA THR A 29 1.53 22.60 31.22
C THR A 29 0.49 21.49 31.22
N PHE A 30 -0.01 21.16 30.03
CA PHE A 30 -0.89 20.03 29.80
C PHE A 30 -0.38 19.22 28.60
N ASN A 31 -0.74 17.95 28.53
CA ASN A 31 -0.38 17.07 27.42
C ASN A 31 -1.41 17.19 26.28
N VAL A 32 -0.92 17.23 25.04
CA VAL A 32 -1.72 17.01 23.83
C VAL A 32 -1.43 15.59 23.35
N THR A 33 -2.47 14.75 23.26
CA THR A 33 -2.32 13.32 22.96
C THR A 33 -3.06 12.92 21.69
N LEU A 34 -2.53 11.91 20.99
CA LEU A 34 -3.11 11.28 19.81
C LEU A 34 -2.75 9.80 19.81
N VAL A 35 -3.70 8.94 19.40
CA VAL A 35 -3.44 7.52 19.10
C VAL A 35 -3.63 7.30 17.60
N VAL A 36 -2.60 6.81 16.93
CA VAL A 36 -2.65 6.44 15.51
C VAL A 36 -2.87 4.94 15.39
N THR A 37 -3.90 4.52 14.65
CA THR A 37 -4.20 3.11 14.39
C THR A 37 -3.59 2.63 13.07
N LYS A 38 -3.38 1.32 12.95
CA LYS A 38 -2.90 0.72 11.69
C LYS A 38 -3.96 0.85 10.60
N ALA A 39 -3.51 1.15 9.39
CA ALA A 39 -4.37 1.16 8.21
C ALA A 39 -3.60 0.68 6.98
N CYS A 40 -4.26 -0.08 6.11
CA CYS A 40 -3.75 -0.45 4.80
C CYS A 40 -4.84 -0.36 3.73
N THR A 41 -4.42 -0.10 2.50
CA THR A 41 -5.24 -0.24 1.29
C THR A 41 -4.44 -0.91 0.19
N ILE A 42 -5.10 -1.73 -0.65
CA ILE A 42 -4.54 -2.34 -1.86
C ILE A 42 -4.90 -1.57 -3.14
N THR A 43 -5.63 -0.47 -2.99
CA THR A 43 -6.10 0.39 -4.08
C THR A 43 -5.46 1.77 -4.00
N ALA A 44 -4.21 1.86 -3.52
CA ALA A 44 -3.49 3.13 -3.42
C ALA A 44 -3.23 3.76 -4.80
N ALA A 45 -3.26 2.95 -5.85
CA ALA A 45 -3.42 3.36 -7.25
C ALA A 45 -4.35 2.35 -7.94
N ALA A 46 -4.89 2.74 -9.12
CA ALA A 46 -5.68 1.84 -9.93
C ALA A 46 -4.85 0.61 -10.34
N ALA A 47 -5.41 -0.59 -10.16
CA ALA A 47 -4.77 -1.81 -10.63
C ALA A 47 -4.71 -1.82 -12.17
N THR A 48 -3.67 -2.44 -12.72
CA THR A 48 -3.56 -2.69 -14.16
C THR A 48 -3.78 -4.17 -14.46
N ASN A 49 -4.42 -4.45 -15.60
CA ASN A 49 -4.72 -5.82 -16.01
C ASN A 49 -3.42 -6.57 -16.36
N VAL A 50 -3.37 -7.85 -16.05
CA VAL A 50 -2.38 -8.77 -16.64
C VAL A 50 -2.85 -9.08 -18.06
N ASP A 51 -2.29 -8.38 -19.03
CA ASP A 51 -2.63 -8.56 -20.45
C ASP A 51 -1.60 -9.46 -21.13
N PHE A 52 -2.07 -10.58 -21.69
CA PHE A 52 -1.26 -11.54 -22.45
C PHE A 52 -1.16 -11.19 -23.94
N GLY A 53 -1.88 -10.16 -24.40
CA GLY A 53 -1.95 -9.77 -25.80
C GLY A 53 -2.65 -10.79 -26.68
N THR A 54 -2.15 -10.97 -27.90
CA THR A 54 -2.72 -11.92 -28.88
C THR A 54 -1.74 -13.06 -29.14
N ALA A 55 -2.27 -14.27 -29.26
CA ALA A 55 -1.49 -15.47 -29.56
C ALA A 55 -2.31 -16.43 -30.43
N ALA A 56 -1.63 -17.19 -31.30
CA ALA A 56 -2.26 -18.26 -32.06
C ALA A 56 -2.63 -19.42 -31.12
N SER A 57 -3.78 -20.07 -31.35
CA SER A 57 -4.20 -21.21 -30.52
C SER A 57 -3.22 -22.38 -30.54
N THR A 58 -2.32 -22.43 -31.54
CA THR A 58 -1.26 -23.42 -31.72
C THR A 58 0.05 -23.07 -31.02
N THR A 59 0.13 -21.94 -30.31
CA THR A 59 1.34 -21.53 -29.59
C THR A 59 1.68 -22.52 -28.47
N ALA A 60 2.83 -23.19 -28.60
CA ALA A 60 3.34 -24.16 -27.63
C ALA A 60 4.40 -23.59 -26.67
N THR A 61 4.84 -22.34 -26.90
CA THR A 61 5.78 -21.62 -26.04
C THR A 61 5.06 -20.76 -25.01
N PRO A 62 5.72 -20.38 -23.89
CA PRO A 62 5.10 -19.50 -22.91
C PRO A 62 4.69 -18.15 -23.49
N THR A 63 3.46 -17.72 -23.19
CA THR A 63 2.97 -16.35 -23.43
C THR A 63 2.98 -15.60 -22.11
N LEU A 64 3.60 -14.42 -22.08
CA LEU A 64 3.81 -13.65 -20.86
C LEU A 64 2.89 -12.42 -20.83
N GLY A 65 2.47 -12.02 -19.63
CA GLY A 65 1.72 -10.80 -19.39
C GLY A 65 2.14 -10.17 -18.07
N GLN A 66 1.87 -8.88 -17.89
CA GLN A 66 2.17 -8.20 -16.62
C GLN A 66 1.05 -7.22 -16.27
N GLY A 67 0.79 -7.11 -14.97
CA GLY A 67 -0.13 -6.14 -14.38
C GLY A 67 0.43 -5.64 -13.05
N THR A 68 -0.32 -4.83 -12.33
CA THR A 68 0.13 -4.25 -11.06
C THR A 68 -1.02 -4.09 -10.06
N VAL A 69 -0.69 -4.26 -8.78
CA VAL A 69 -1.51 -3.84 -7.64
C VAL A 69 -0.67 -2.94 -6.75
N THR A 70 -1.27 -1.95 -6.07
CA THR A 70 -0.51 -0.96 -5.31
C THR A 70 -0.99 -0.91 -3.87
N ALA A 71 -0.12 -1.30 -2.93
CA ALA A 71 -0.42 -1.25 -1.51
C ALA A 71 0.10 0.04 -0.87
N GLN A 72 -0.64 0.57 0.09
CA GLN A 72 -0.17 1.61 1.00
C GLN A 72 -0.61 1.24 2.40
N CYS A 73 0.35 1.15 3.31
CA CYS A 73 0.14 0.84 4.72
C CYS A 73 0.80 1.89 5.60
N SER A 74 0.22 2.14 6.77
CA SER A 74 0.84 2.94 7.83
C SER A 74 2.25 2.41 8.15
N ALA A 75 3.16 3.33 8.50
CA ALA A 75 4.55 2.98 8.76
C ALA A 75 4.68 1.85 9.79
N LEU A 76 5.62 0.92 9.55
CA LEU A 76 5.92 -0.23 10.41
C LEU A 76 4.79 -1.27 10.55
N THR A 77 3.70 -1.16 9.80
CA THR A 77 2.66 -2.20 9.75
C THR A 77 3.07 -3.33 8.82
N PRO A 78 3.30 -4.57 9.31
CA PRO A 78 3.46 -5.73 8.43
C PRO A 78 2.15 -6.06 7.74
N TYR A 79 2.23 -6.51 6.49
CA TYR A 79 1.05 -6.94 5.74
C TYR A 79 1.40 -8.06 4.76
N THR A 80 0.36 -8.75 4.29
CA THR A 80 0.45 -9.70 3.18
C THR A 80 -0.60 -9.40 2.13
N ILE A 81 -0.25 -9.60 0.86
CA ILE A 81 -1.16 -9.52 -0.28
C ILE A 81 -1.35 -10.94 -0.85
N SER A 82 -2.59 -11.39 -0.91
CA SER A 82 -2.98 -12.65 -1.56
C SER A 82 -3.68 -12.39 -2.89
N LEU A 83 -3.55 -13.34 -3.82
CA LEU A 83 -4.34 -13.41 -5.05
C LEU A 83 -5.15 -14.71 -5.03
N ASN A 84 -6.48 -14.64 -5.21
CA ASN A 84 -7.34 -15.83 -5.22
C ASN A 84 -7.21 -16.65 -6.53
N ALA A 85 -8.00 -17.71 -6.66
CA ALA A 85 -7.97 -18.61 -7.82
C ALA A 85 -8.64 -18.03 -9.09
N GLY A 86 -9.17 -16.81 -9.04
CA GLY A 86 -10.01 -16.27 -10.11
C GLY A 86 -11.45 -16.79 -10.07
N ALA A 87 -12.30 -16.24 -10.91
CA ALA A 87 -13.71 -16.60 -11.00
C ALA A 87 -13.95 -17.90 -11.79
N ASN A 88 -12.97 -18.33 -12.59
CA ASN A 88 -13.12 -19.42 -13.55
C ASN A 88 -12.23 -20.63 -13.27
N ALA A 89 -11.56 -20.69 -12.11
CA ALA A 89 -10.72 -21.82 -11.69
C ALA A 89 -11.39 -23.17 -11.94
N SER A 90 -10.60 -24.19 -12.31
CA SER A 90 -11.16 -25.54 -12.47
C SER A 90 -11.59 -26.16 -11.13
N THR A 91 -10.85 -25.85 -10.07
CA THR A 91 -11.18 -26.20 -8.70
C THR A 91 -11.33 -24.92 -7.90
N ALA A 92 -12.49 -24.73 -7.26
CA ALA A 92 -12.76 -23.52 -6.49
C ALA A 92 -11.69 -23.31 -5.40
N ASN A 93 -11.21 -22.07 -5.27
CA ASN A 93 -10.15 -21.66 -4.33
C ASN A 93 -8.76 -22.29 -4.55
N ASP A 94 -8.55 -23.06 -5.62
CA ASP A 94 -7.24 -23.61 -5.96
C ASP A 94 -6.51 -22.76 -7.00
N VAL A 95 -5.52 -22.00 -6.54
CA VAL A 95 -4.71 -21.10 -7.37
C VAL A 95 -3.91 -21.81 -8.47
N THR A 96 -3.68 -23.12 -8.35
CA THR A 96 -2.96 -23.91 -9.36
C THR A 96 -3.83 -24.22 -10.58
N THR A 97 -5.14 -24.04 -10.47
CA THR A 97 -6.12 -24.34 -11.54
C THR A 97 -6.75 -23.10 -12.17
N ARG A 98 -6.08 -21.94 -12.02
CA ARG A 98 -6.46 -20.67 -12.67
C ARG A 98 -6.60 -20.85 -14.17
N ARG A 99 -7.71 -20.34 -14.70
CA ARG A 99 -7.99 -20.35 -16.14
C ARG A 99 -8.95 -19.23 -16.49
N MET A 100 -8.74 -18.61 -17.63
CA MET A 100 -9.67 -17.65 -18.22
C MET A 100 -10.67 -18.35 -19.13
N LYS A 101 -11.87 -17.78 -19.25
CA LYS A 101 -12.97 -18.34 -20.04
C LYS A 101 -13.25 -17.47 -21.26
N ASN A 102 -13.57 -18.11 -22.37
CA ASN A 102 -14.02 -17.41 -23.58
C ASN A 102 -15.27 -16.58 -23.26
N THR A 103 -15.26 -15.30 -23.63
CA THR A 103 -16.36 -14.36 -23.31
C THR A 103 -17.58 -14.56 -24.19
N ASN A 104 -17.45 -15.25 -25.33
CA ASN A 104 -18.57 -15.61 -26.18
C ASN A 104 -19.30 -16.84 -25.61
N ALA A 105 -20.51 -16.63 -25.08
CA ALA A 105 -21.32 -17.68 -24.48
C ALA A 105 -21.72 -18.81 -25.44
N ALA A 106 -21.67 -18.58 -26.77
CA ALA A 106 -21.92 -19.62 -27.77
C ALA A 106 -20.77 -20.63 -27.90
N VAL A 107 -19.57 -20.31 -27.39
CA VAL A 107 -18.40 -21.20 -27.42
C VAL A 107 -18.43 -22.14 -26.22
N THR A 108 -18.89 -23.36 -26.46
CA THR A 108 -19.11 -24.39 -25.42
C THR A 108 -18.00 -25.44 -25.32
N ALA A 109 -17.14 -25.54 -26.33
CA ALA A 109 -15.98 -26.44 -26.35
C ALA A 109 -14.67 -25.63 -26.47
N ASN A 110 -13.59 -26.15 -25.87
CA ASN A 110 -12.25 -25.52 -25.85
C ASN A 110 -12.29 -24.04 -25.42
N ASN A 111 -13.18 -23.71 -24.48
CA ASN A 111 -13.50 -22.35 -24.07
C ASN A 111 -12.75 -21.90 -22.81
N TYR A 112 -11.69 -22.61 -22.42
CA TYR A 112 -10.82 -22.24 -21.30
C TYR A 112 -9.35 -22.23 -21.70
N VAL A 113 -8.59 -21.29 -21.11
CA VAL A 113 -7.13 -21.21 -21.20
C VAL A 113 -6.56 -21.09 -19.79
N GLY A 114 -5.69 -22.04 -19.41
CA GLY A 114 -4.99 -22.00 -18.14
C GLY A 114 -3.91 -20.91 -18.10
N TYR A 115 -3.72 -20.28 -16.95
CA TYR A 115 -2.66 -19.31 -16.71
C TYR A 115 -2.18 -19.40 -15.27
N GLN A 116 -1.03 -18.78 -14.97
CA GLN A 116 -0.54 -18.64 -13.61
C GLN A 116 0.03 -17.25 -13.37
N LEU A 117 -0.01 -16.79 -12.11
CA LEU A 117 0.47 -15.49 -11.66
C LEU A 117 1.61 -15.69 -10.65
N TYR A 118 2.63 -14.84 -10.75
CA TYR A 118 3.90 -14.98 -10.04
C TYR A 118 4.33 -13.65 -9.43
N GLN A 119 5.15 -13.74 -8.38
CA GLN A 119 5.75 -12.60 -7.67
C GLN A 119 7.01 -12.09 -8.37
N ASP A 120 7.64 -12.93 -9.20
CA ASP A 120 8.93 -12.68 -9.82
C ASP A 120 8.90 -12.78 -11.35
N ALA A 121 9.80 -12.05 -11.99
CA ALA A 121 9.92 -12.02 -13.45
C ALA A 121 10.42 -13.34 -14.07
N ALA A 122 10.98 -14.25 -13.27
CA ALA A 122 11.42 -15.57 -13.71
C ALA A 122 10.31 -16.63 -13.62
N HIS A 123 9.11 -16.26 -13.14
CA HIS A 123 7.95 -17.14 -13.00
C HIS A 123 8.23 -18.38 -12.15
N THR A 124 8.93 -18.19 -11.03
CA THR A 124 9.32 -19.28 -10.12
C THR A 124 8.52 -19.30 -8.83
N LEU A 125 8.00 -18.16 -8.40
CA LEU A 125 7.26 -17.98 -7.15
C LEU A 125 5.79 -17.69 -7.46
N VAL A 126 4.96 -18.73 -7.45
CA VAL A 126 3.51 -18.59 -7.64
C VAL A 126 2.96 -17.62 -6.60
N TRP A 127 2.13 -16.66 -7.03
CA TRP A 127 1.43 -15.75 -6.14
C TRP A 127 0.01 -16.25 -5.90
N GLY A 128 -0.20 -16.82 -4.72
CA GLY A 128 -1.46 -17.42 -4.30
C GLY A 128 -2.08 -16.76 -3.06
N ALA A 129 -2.79 -17.58 -2.29
CA ALA A 129 -3.58 -17.15 -1.13
C ALA A 129 -3.25 -17.90 0.17
N THR A 130 -2.25 -18.77 0.17
CA THR A 130 -1.82 -19.56 1.33
C THR A 130 -0.78 -18.77 2.12
N SER A 131 -1.19 -18.27 3.29
CA SER A 131 -0.32 -17.50 4.18
C SER A 131 0.97 -18.26 4.53
N GLY A 132 2.10 -17.55 4.49
CA GLY A 132 3.42 -18.13 4.76
C GLY A 132 3.97 -19.06 3.66
N THR A 133 3.21 -19.29 2.58
CA THR A 133 3.64 -20.14 1.46
C THR A 133 3.77 -19.34 0.17
N ASN A 134 2.70 -18.65 -0.25
CA ASN A 134 2.64 -18.01 -1.57
C ASN A 134 1.91 -16.66 -1.56
N THR A 135 1.82 -15.99 -0.40
CA THR A 135 1.40 -14.59 -0.32
C THR A 135 2.60 -13.65 -0.43
N GLN A 136 2.39 -12.43 -0.91
CA GLN A 136 3.43 -11.41 -1.01
C GLN A 136 3.47 -10.59 0.27
N ALA A 137 4.57 -10.70 1.03
CA ALA A 137 4.75 -9.95 2.27
C ALA A 137 5.32 -8.54 2.02
N GLY A 138 5.04 -7.62 2.93
CA GLY A 138 5.58 -6.26 2.95
C GLY A 138 5.52 -5.62 4.34
N ILE A 139 6.23 -4.50 4.50
CA ILE A 139 6.15 -3.64 5.70
C ILE A 139 5.83 -2.22 5.23
N GLY A 140 4.82 -1.61 5.84
CA GLY A 140 4.36 -0.27 5.48
C GLY A 140 5.42 0.80 5.72
N THR A 141 5.52 1.74 4.79
CA THR A 141 6.38 2.93 4.88
C THR A 141 5.57 4.22 4.96
N GLY A 142 4.23 4.13 4.92
CA GLY A 142 3.34 5.27 4.72
C GLY A 142 3.17 5.69 3.25
N LEU A 143 3.98 5.16 2.33
CA LEU A 143 3.95 5.47 0.91
C LEU A 143 3.28 4.34 0.10
N ALA A 144 2.80 4.69 -1.10
CA ALA A 144 2.30 3.71 -2.06
C ALA A 144 3.45 2.91 -2.66
N VAL A 145 3.31 1.58 -2.66
CA VAL A 145 4.28 0.62 -3.19
C VAL A 145 3.61 -0.22 -4.26
N PRO A 146 4.07 -0.15 -5.52
CA PRO A 146 3.57 -1.01 -6.59
C PRO A 146 4.17 -2.42 -6.49
N TYR A 147 3.32 -3.42 -6.73
CA TYR A 147 3.70 -4.81 -6.85
C TYR A 147 3.34 -5.31 -8.25
N ILE A 148 4.35 -5.77 -8.99
CA ILE A 148 4.16 -6.31 -10.34
C ILE A 148 3.61 -7.74 -10.23
N VAL A 149 2.52 -7.99 -10.93
CA VAL A 149 1.93 -9.31 -11.09
C VAL A 149 2.42 -9.88 -12.41
N TYR A 150 3.26 -10.91 -12.37
CA TYR A 150 3.80 -11.56 -13.56
C TYR A 150 2.89 -12.71 -13.98
N GLY A 151 2.26 -12.60 -15.15
CA GLY A 151 1.43 -13.66 -15.71
C GLY A 151 2.21 -14.56 -16.68
N GLN A 152 1.85 -15.84 -16.71
CA GLN A 152 2.30 -16.78 -17.73
C GLN A 152 1.17 -17.72 -18.15
N ILE A 153 1.04 -17.93 -19.45
CA ILE A 153 0.37 -19.08 -20.03
C ILE A 153 1.47 -20.02 -20.52
N LEU A 154 1.59 -21.22 -19.92
CA LEU A 154 2.72 -22.11 -20.17
C LEU A 154 2.70 -22.69 -21.60
N ASN A 155 1.53 -23.16 -22.05
CA ASN A 155 1.34 -23.74 -23.36
C ASN A 155 -0.14 -23.58 -23.76
N LEU A 156 -0.39 -22.76 -24.78
CA LEU A 156 -1.74 -22.45 -25.27
C LEU A 156 -2.30 -23.62 -26.10
N SER A 157 -1.44 -24.33 -26.83
CA SER A 157 -1.79 -25.44 -27.72
C SER A 157 -2.37 -26.67 -27.00
N THR A 158 -2.12 -26.84 -25.69
CA THR A 158 -2.59 -28.00 -24.90
C THR A 158 -4.10 -28.27 -25.03
N ASN A 159 -4.92 -27.23 -25.14
CA ASN A 159 -6.37 -27.34 -25.28
C ASN A 159 -6.88 -26.84 -26.64
N ASN A 160 -5.98 -26.41 -27.53
CA ASN A 160 -6.28 -25.70 -28.79
C ASN A 160 -7.53 -24.81 -28.66
N PRO A 161 -7.46 -23.72 -27.85
CA PRO A 161 -8.60 -22.93 -27.47
C PRO A 161 -9.31 -22.35 -28.69
N ALA A 162 -10.64 -22.30 -28.63
CA ALA A 162 -11.44 -21.64 -29.66
C ALA A 162 -11.05 -20.16 -29.79
N THR A 163 -11.18 -19.59 -30.99
CA THR A 163 -10.86 -18.18 -31.19
C THR A 163 -11.81 -17.27 -30.41
N GLY A 164 -11.29 -16.20 -29.82
CA GLY A 164 -12.10 -15.19 -29.16
C GLY A 164 -11.34 -14.53 -28.00
N ASN A 165 -12.03 -13.64 -27.30
CA ASN A 165 -11.50 -13.01 -26.10
C ASN A 165 -11.70 -13.95 -24.92
N TYR A 166 -10.69 -14.01 -24.05
CA TYR A 166 -10.73 -14.78 -22.82
C TYR A 166 -10.57 -13.85 -21.63
N LEU A 167 -11.36 -14.05 -20.58
CA LEU A 167 -11.36 -13.23 -19.39
C LEU A 167 -11.41 -14.08 -18.12
N ASP A 168 -10.72 -13.62 -17.09
CA ASP A 168 -10.92 -14.05 -15.71
C ASP A 168 -10.86 -12.84 -14.78
N THR A 169 -11.44 -12.96 -13.59
CA THR A 169 -11.40 -11.93 -12.56
C THR A 169 -10.73 -12.47 -11.31
N VAL A 170 -9.53 -11.99 -11.00
CA VAL A 170 -8.76 -12.34 -9.80
C VAL A 170 -8.94 -11.25 -8.75
N THR A 171 -9.19 -11.66 -7.51
CA THR A 171 -9.28 -10.74 -6.36
C THR A 171 -7.95 -10.70 -5.62
N ALA A 172 -7.40 -9.50 -5.45
CA ALA A 172 -6.31 -9.23 -4.54
C ALA A 172 -6.84 -8.86 -3.16
N THR A 173 -6.25 -9.39 -2.09
CA THR A 173 -6.65 -9.08 -0.71
C THR A 173 -5.42 -8.74 0.12
N ILE A 174 -5.51 -7.63 0.86
CA ILE A 174 -4.47 -7.21 1.82
C ILE A 174 -4.92 -7.54 3.25
N THR A 175 -4.00 -8.03 4.07
CA THR A 175 -4.23 -8.39 5.49
C THR A 175 -3.09 -7.83 6.35
N TYR A 176 -3.40 -7.24 7.51
CA TYR A 176 -2.47 -6.48 8.38
C TYR A 176 -2.92 -6.45 9.86
#